data_AF-A0A2V6WZ84-F1
#
_entry.id   AF-A0A2V6WZ84-F1
#
_cell.length_a   1.000
_cell.length_b   1.000
_cell.length_c   1.000
_cell.angle_alpha   90.00
_cell.angle_beta   90.00
_cell.angle_gamma   90.00
#
_symmetry.space_group_name_H-M   'P 1'
#
loop_
_entity.id
_entity.type
_entity.pdbx_description
1 polymer ?
#
loop_
_entity_poly.entity_id
_entity_poly.type
_entity_poly.pdbx_seq_one_letter_code
_entity_poly.pdbx_strand_id
1 'polypeptide(L)'
;GDFVFPGGKIEVSDGPADAAGWCRGVDASLAARVLELETAPHAALGHWVGVIRETFEEVGILLAWAPDGSPARVNGRRLAEYRRACQADHRTFWEMLRAERLTLATDGLVYFAHWITPEIQPLRFDTRFFAAAMPASSGWPRARRSTLTPGVSCRSAIPP
;
A
#
# COMPACT_ATOMS: atom_id res chain seq x y z
N GLY A 1 11.49 -22.93 -1.48
CA GLY A 1 11.35 -21.81 -0.53
C GLY A 1 10.34 -20.90 -1.15
N ASP A 2 9.19 -20.74 -0.50
CA ASP A 2 8.09 -19.98 -1.08
C ASP A 2 8.43 -18.50 -1.08
N PHE A 3 8.43 -17.88 -2.27
CA PHE A 3 8.62 -16.45 -2.42
C PHE A 3 7.29 -15.77 -2.06
N VAL A 4 7.18 -15.26 -0.84
CA VAL A 4 6.03 -14.45 -0.41
C VAL A 4 6.29 -12.99 -0.72
N PHE A 5 5.31 -12.38 -1.39
CA PHE A 5 5.23 -10.95 -1.60
C PHE A 5 4.97 -10.22 -0.28
N PRO A 6 5.44 -8.96 -0.12
CA PRO A 6 5.07 -8.18 1.03
C PRO A 6 3.56 -8.13 1.16
N GLY A 7 3.04 -8.27 2.38
CA GLY A 7 1.60 -8.21 2.53
C GLY A 7 1.08 -8.63 3.88
N GLY A 8 -0.04 -8.02 4.23
CA GLY A 8 -0.71 -8.22 5.49
C GLY A 8 -2.20 -7.91 5.37
N LYS A 9 -2.84 -7.81 6.54
CA LYS A 9 -4.25 -7.47 6.63
C LYS A 9 -4.43 -5.97 6.43
N ILE A 10 -5.49 -5.58 5.71
CA ILE A 10 -5.92 -4.18 5.72
C ILE A 10 -6.46 -3.88 7.10
N GLU A 11 -5.88 -2.85 7.72
CA GLU A 11 -6.24 -2.43 9.05
C GLU A 11 -7.29 -1.34 8.99
N VAL A 12 -8.14 -1.25 10.01
CA VAL A 12 -9.11 -0.15 10.10
C VAL A 12 -8.39 1.20 10.12
N SER A 13 -7.18 1.23 10.69
CA SER A 13 -6.30 2.39 10.67
C SER A 13 -5.77 2.76 9.29
N ASP A 14 -5.92 1.93 8.24
CA ASP A 14 -5.51 2.28 6.87
C ASP A 14 -6.48 3.25 6.18
N GLY A 15 -7.64 3.52 6.77
CA GLY A 15 -8.65 4.44 6.21
C GLY A 15 -9.19 5.48 7.21
N PRO A 16 -8.34 6.31 7.87
CA PRO A 16 -8.83 7.43 8.66
C PRO A 16 -9.64 8.41 7.79
N ALA A 17 -10.49 9.23 8.42
CA ALA A 17 -11.40 10.13 7.71
C ALA A 17 -10.70 11.10 6.73
N ASP A 18 -9.45 11.48 7.02
CA ASP A 18 -8.63 12.37 6.19
C ASP A 18 -7.76 11.63 5.15
N ALA A 19 -7.79 10.29 5.08
CA ALA A 19 -6.90 9.48 4.24
C ALA A 19 -6.86 9.91 2.77
N ALA A 20 -8.01 10.30 2.21
CA ALA A 20 -8.13 10.75 0.83
C ALA A 20 -7.27 11.99 0.53
N GLY A 21 -7.09 12.89 1.51
CA GLY A 21 -6.24 14.08 1.37
C GLY A 21 -4.74 13.76 1.30
N TRP A 22 -4.36 12.54 1.67
CA TRP A 22 -2.99 12.05 1.65
C TRP A 22 -2.72 11.09 0.49
N CYS A 23 -3.70 10.80 -0.37
CA CYS A 23 -3.55 9.91 -1.51
C CYS A 23 -3.46 10.72 -2.81
N ARG A 24 -2.49 10.39 -3.68
CA ARG A 24 -2.35 11.03 -4.99
C ARG A 24 -3.08 10.23 -6.06
N GLY A 25 -3.98 10.88 -6.80
CA GLY A 25 -4.58 10.34 -8.04
C GLY A 25 -5.60 9.21 -7.86
N VAL A 26 -5.70 8.59 -6.68
CA VAL A 26 -6.73 7.61 -6.36
C VAL A 26 -7.60 8.16 -5.24
N ASP A 27 -8.88 8.38 -5.54
CA ASP A 27 -9.90 8.71 -4.54
C ASP A 27 -10.70 7.45 -4.14
N ALA A 28 -11.52 7.59 -3.10
CA ALA A 28 -12.33 6.50 -2.55
C ALA A 28 -13.34 5.94 -3.57
N SER A 29 -13.86 6.78 -4.47
CA SER A 29 -14.83 6.37 -5.49
C SER A 29 -14.16 5.55 -6.60
N LEU A 30 -12.97 5.95 -7.04
CA LEU A 30 -12.17 5.19 -8.00
C LEU A 30 -11.73 3.86 -7.39
N ALA A 31 -11.24 3.88 -6.15
CA ALA A 31 -10.86 2.67 -5.44
C ALA A 31 -12.02 1.67 -5.33
N ALA A 32 -13.21 2.14 -4.94
CA ALA A 32 -14.43 1.33 -4.89
C ALA A 32 -14.74 0.66 -6.23
N ARG A 33 -14.76 1.43 -7.33
CA ARG A 33 -15.05 0.88 -8.66
C ARG A 33 -14.01 -0.15 -9.13
N VAL A 34 -12.73 0.09 -8.84
CA VAL A 34 -11.65 -0.82 -9.25
C VAL A 34 -11.68 -2.13 -8.46
N LEU A 35 -12.09 -2.08 -7.19
CA LEU A 35 -12.17 -3.27 -6.34
C LEU A 35 -13.54 -3.94 -6.31
N GLU A 36 -14.55 -3.36 -6.98
CA GLU A 36 -15.96 -3.78 -6.93
C GLU A 36 -16.50 -3.75 -5.48
N LEU A 37 -16.22 -2.64 -4.79
CA LEU A 37 -16.58 -2.36 -3.39
C LEU A 37 -17.36 -1.03 -3.27
N GLU A 38 -18.37 -0.83 -4.11
CA GLU A 38 -19.15 0.41 -4.23
C GLU A 38 -19.85 0.83 -2.94
N THR A 39 -20.19 -0.13 -2.09
CA THR A 39 -20.84 0.11 -0.79
C THR A 39 -19.85 0.52 0.30
N ALA A 40 -18.54 0.42 0.06
CA ALA A 40 -17.49 0.67 1.05
C ALA A 40 -16.29 1.45 0.48
N PRO A 41 -16.49 2.66 -0.09
CA PRO A 41 -15.43 3.39 -0.79
C PRO A 41 -14.23 3.77 0.08
N HIS A 42 -14.44 4.09 1.36
CA HIS A 42 -13.33 4.36 2.28
C HIS A 42 -12.49 3.10 2.58
N ALA A 43 -13.14 1.95 2.75
CA ALA A 43 -12.45 0.69 2.92
C ALA A 43 -11.69 0.29 1.65
N ALA A 44 -12.28 0.54 0.47
CA ALA A 44 -11.64 0.32 -0.81
C ALA A 44 -10.34 1.14 -0.94
N LEU A 45 -10.36 2.43 -0.58
CA LEU A 45 -9.14 3.26 -0.56
C LEU A 45 -8.09 2.71 0.41
N GLY A 46 -8.53 2.18 1.55
CA GLY A 46 -7.66 1.53 2.54
C GLY A 46 -6.80 0.41 1.96
N HIS A 47 -7.21 -0.25 0.87
CA HIS A 47 -6.35 -1.23 0.20
C HIS A 47 -5.10 -0.60 -0.40
N TRP A 48 -5.21 0.56 -1.07
CA TRP A 48 -4.03 1.26 -1.61
C TRP A 48 -3.10 1.74 -0.50
N VAL A 49 -3.67 2.23 0.61
CA VAL A 49 -2.89 2.67 1.76
C VAL A 49 -2.16 1.49 2.40
N GLY A 50 -2.88 0.41 2.68
CA GLY A 50 -2.34 -0.80 3.30
C GLY A 50 -1.22 -1.41 2.48
N VAL A 51 -1.34 -1.45 1.14
CA VAL A 51 -0.23 -1.85 0.25
C VAL A 51 1.04 -1.05 0.55
N ILE A 52 0.94 0.28 0.60
CA ILE A 52 2.12 1.13 0.79
C ILE A 52 2.68 0.98 2.21
N ARG A 53 1.80 0.90 3.23
CA ARG A 53 2.20 0.67 4.62
C ARG A 53 2.95 -0.65 4.77
N GLU A 54 2.39 -1.75 4.30
CA GLU A 54 2.99 -3.09 4.36
C GLU A 54 4.33 -3.13 3.61
N THR A 55 4.40 -2.52 2.43
CA THR A 55 5.67 -2.39 1.67
C THR A 55 6.74 -1.68 2.48
N PHE A 56 6.36 -0.63 3.20
CA PHE A 56 7.27 0.11 4.06
C PHE A 56 7.67 -0.69 5.30
N GLU A 57 6.73 -1.35 5.96
CA GLU A 57 6.98 -2.14 7.18
C GLU A 57 7.86 -3.36 6.91
N GLU A 58 7.60 -4.10 5.83
CA GLU A 58 8.29 -5.38 5.55
C GLU A 58 9.55 -5.21 4.71
N VAL A 59 9.60 -4.21 3.81
CA VAL A 59 10.74 -4.03 2.88
C VAL A 59 11.50 -2.73 3.15
N GLY A 60 10.90 -1.76 3.84
CA GLY A 60 11.53 -0.45 4.09
C GLY A 60 11.45 0.51 2.90
N ILE A 61 10.64 0.19 1.89
CA ILE A 61 10.44 1.03 0.72
C ILE A 61 9.19 1.88 0.95
N LEU A 62 9.36 3.19 1.07
CA LEU A 62 8.26 4.14 1.21
C LEU A 62 7.86 4.70 -0.16
N LEU A 63 6.66 4.35 -0.64
CA LEU A 63 6.10 4.88 -1.88
C LEU A 63 5.31 6.16 -1.59
N ALA A 64 6.00 7.28 -1.56
CA ALA A 64 5.41 8.58 -1.29
C ALA A 64 6.06 9.70 -2.09
N TRP A 65 5.35 10.82 -2.19
CA TRP A 65 5.75 12.09 -2.79
C TRP A 65 6.01 13.12 -1.70
N ALA A 66 7.07 13.90 -1.85
CA ALA A 66 7.35 15.08 -1.04
C ALA A 66 6.48 16.28 -1.49
N PRO A 67 6.38 17.36 -0.68
CA PRO A 67 5.57 18.53 -1.02
C PRO A 67 5.92 19.21 -2.35
N ASP A 68 7.16 19.08 -2.80
CA ASP A 68 7.65 19.61 -4.09
C ASP A 68 7.31 18.70 -5.28
N GLY A 69 6.59 17.59 -5.04
CA GLY A 69 6.21 16.61 -6.04
C GLY A 69 7.31 15.62 -6.42
N SER A 70 8.49 15.70 -5.82
CA SER A 70 9.57 14.74 -6.00
C SER A 70 9.33 13.46 -5.16
N PRO A 71 9.97 12.33 -5.49
CA PRO A 71 9.88 11.13 -4.64
C PRO A 71 10.37 11.43 -3.21
N ALA A 72 9.68 10.87 -2.21
CA ALA A 72 10.01 11.09 -0.80
C ALA A 72 11.47 10.71 -0.49
N ARG A 73 12.18 11.63 0.18
CA ARG A 73 13.56 11.45 0.64
C ARG A 73 13.64 11.71 2.13
N VAL A 74 13.40 10.67 2.91
CA VAL A 74 13.60 10.71 4.37
C VAL A 74 15.02 10.22 4.67
N ASN A 75 15.71 10.87 5.62
CA ASN A 75 17.01 10.41 6.09
C ASN A 75 16.94 8.94 6.50
N GLY A 76 17.90 8.11 6.05
CA GLY A 76 17.85 6.66 6.26
C GLY A 76 17.74 6.21 7.72
N ARG A 77 18.38 6.92 8.66
CA ARG A 77 18.26 6.62 10.10
C ARG A 77 16.84 6.90 10.60
N ARG A 78 16.29 8.05 10.24
CA ARG A 78 14.93 8.47 10.62
C ARG A 78 13.88 7.55 9.99
N LEU A 79 14.08 7.16 8.74
CA LEU A 79 13.22 6.20 8.04
C LEU A 79 13.22 4.83 8.75
N ALA A 80 14.38 4.37 9.22
CA ALA A 80 14.50 3.13 9.99
C ALA A 80 13.87 3.23 11.40
N GLU A 81 13.82 4.41 11.99
CA GLU A 81 13.09 4.67 13.25
C GLU A 81 11.57 4.63 13.01
N TYR A 82 11.07 5.31 11.98
CA TYR A 82 9.65 5.23 11.61
C TYR A 82 9.22 3.82 11.26
N ARG A 83 10.04 3.07 10.52
CA ARG A 83 9.73 1.69 10.14
C ARG A 83 9.50 0.81 11.38
N ARG A 84 10.41 0.89 12.36
CA ARG A 84 10.28 0.15 13.63
C ARG A 84 9.04 0.56 14.41
N ALA A 85 8.70 1.85 14.39
CA ALA A 85 7.51 2.35 15.07
C ALA A 85 6.21 1.91 14.37
N CYS A 86 6.17 1.88 13.03
CA CYS A 86 5.02 1.38 12.27
C CYS A 86 4.79 -0.13 12.52
N GLN A 87 5.87 -0.92 12.55
CA GLN A 87 5.81 -2.35 12.90
C GLN A 87 5.26 -2.61 14.32
N ALA A 88 5.38 -1.64 15.24
CA ALA A 88 4.85 -1.73 16.60
C ALA A 88 3.42 -1.18 16.71
N ASP A 89 3.11 -0.13 15.95
CA ASP A 89 1.79 0.50 15.88
C ASP A 89 1.56 1.13 14.49
N HIS A 90 0.65 0.54 13.73
CA HIS A 90 0.31 0.98 12.38
C HIS A 90 -0.18 2.44 12.31
N ARG A 91 -0.69 3.01 13.41
CA ARG A 91 -1.09 4.43 13.47
C ARG A 91 0.09 5.37 13.27
N THR A 92 1.30 4.93 13.65
CA THR A 92 2.54 5.69 13.47
C THR A 92 2.83 5.98 12.01
N PHE A 93 2.30 5.17 11.08
CA PHE A 93 2.41 5.40 9.65
C PHE A 93 1.83 6.78 9.26
N TRP A 94 0.65 7.12 9.78
CA TRP A 94 0.02 8.41 9.52
C TRP A 94 0.70 9.56 10.23
N GLU A 95 1.21 9.33 11.44
CA GLU A 95 2.00 10.33 12.17
C GLU A 95 3.27 10.71 11.39
N MET A 96 3.97 9.71 10.84
CA MET A 96 5.10 9.91 9.94
C MET A 96 4.69 10.71 8.70
N LEU A 97 3.63 10.31 7.98
CA LEU A 97 3.18 11.02 6.77
C LEU A 97 2.89 12.49 7.05
N ARG A 98 2.22 12.77 8.17
CA ARG A 98 1.91 14.14 8.61
C ARG A 98 3.16 14.92 9.00
N ALA A 99 4.05 14.32 9.78
CA ALA A 99 5.28 14.97 10.25
C ALA A 99 6.25 15.30 9.10
N GLU A 100 6.36 14.40 8.12
CA GLU A 100 7.21 14.56 6.93
C GLU A 100 6.49 15.29 5.77
N ARG A 101 5.19 15.58 5.92
CA ARG A 101 4.32 16.20 4.90
C ARG A 101 4.32 15.44 3.58
N LEU A 102 4.22 14.12 3.65
CA LEU A 102 4.29 13.23 2.49
C LEU A 102 2.90 12.84 2.00
N THR A 103 2.73 12.74 0.68
CA THR A 103 1.52 12.20 0.05
C THR A 103 1.82 10.81 -0.50
N LEU A 104 0.94 9.84 -0.25
CA LEU A 104 1.09 8.47 -0.75
C LEU A 104 1.05 8.42 -2.27
N ALA A 105 1.97 7.66 -2.87
CA ALA A 105 2.07 7.46 -4.31
C ALA A 105 1.07 6.42 -4.82
N THR A 106 -0.21 6.57 -4.45
CA THR A 106 -1.29 5.66 -4.85
C THR A 106 -1.54 5.65 -6.35
N ASP A 107 -1.16 6.72 -7.05
CA ASP A 107 -1.14 6.84 -8.52
C ASP A 107 -0.12 5.92 -9.21
N GLY A 108 0.88 5.44 -8.46
CA GLY A 108 1.89 4.50 -8.92
C GLY A 108 1.52 3.03 -8.73
N LEU A 109 0.40 2.74 -8.05
CA LEU A 109 -0.07 1.37 -7.81
C LEU A 109 -1.04 0.89 -8.89
N VAL A 110 -0.84 -0.34 -9.34
CA VAL A 110 -1.70 -1.03 -10.29
C VAL A 110 -2.30 -2.26 -9.63
N TYR A 111 -3.62 -2.30 -9.53
CA TYR A 111 -4.34 -3.52 -9.15
C TYR A 111 -4.24 -4.56 -10.28
N PHE A 112 -3.73 -5.76 -9.98
CA PHE A 112 -3.44 -6.75 -11.03
C PHE A 112 -4.17 -8.09 -10.89
N ALA A 113 -4.50 -8.54 -9.68
CA ALA A 113 -5.16 -9.82 -9.48
C ALA A 113 -5.94 -9.89 -8.17
N HIS A 114 -6.94 -10.78 -8.16
CA HIS A 114 -7.72 -11.17 -7.00
C HIS A 114 -7.69 -12.69 -6.89
N TRP A 115 -7.21 -13.21 -5.77
CA TRP A 115 -7.18 -14.63 -5.50
C TRP A 115 -7.93 -14.95 -4.22
N ILE A 116 -9.03 -15.67 -4.37
CA ILE A 116 -9.78 -16.26 -3.28
C ILE A 116 -9.38 -17.73 -3.14
N THR A 117 -8.94 -18.15 -1.95
CA THR A 117 -8.65 -19.56 -1.68
C THR A 117 -9.92 -20.41 -1.82
N PRO A 118 -9.86 -21.56 -2.54
CA PRO A 118 -11.00 -22.46 -2.70
C PRO A 118 -11.63 -22.92 -1.37
N GLU A 119 -12.94 -23.14 -1.36
CA GLU A 119 -13.73 -23.53 -0.16
C GLU A 119 -13.28 -24.83 0.50
N ILE A 120 -12.71 -25.77 -0.28
CA ILE A 120 -12.24 -27.06 0.24
C ILE A 120 -11.02 -26.94 1.16
N GLN A 121 -10.39 -25.76 1.20
CA GLN A 121 -9.21 -25.52 2.04
C GLN A 121 -9.64 -25.06 3.44
N PRO A 122 -9.06 -25.62 4.52
CA PRO A 122 -9.43 -25.27 5.89
C PRO A 122 -9.04 -23.85 6.29
N LEU A 123 -8.08 -23.25 5.57
CA LEU A 123 -7.64 -21.87 5.75
C LEU A 123 -7.85 -21.11 4.44
N ARG A 124 -8.68 -20.07 4.47
CA ARG A 124 -9.03 -19.30 3.29
C ARG A 124 -8.61 -17.84 3.38
N PHE A 125 -8.07 -17.35 2.28
CA PHE A 125 -7.68 -15.96 2.11
C PHE A 125 -8.33 -15.37 0.87
N ASP A 126 -8.87 -14.17 1.03
CA ASP A 126 -9.16 -13.24 -0.06
C ASP A 126 -7.94 -12.33 -0.21
N THR A 127 -7.18 -12.52 -1.29
CA THR A 127 -5.94 -11.81 -1.54
C THR A 127 -6.06 -10.93 -2.76
N ARG A 128 -5.88 -9.62 -2.57
CA ARG A 128 -5.82 -8.64 -3.65
C ARG A 128 -4.39 -8.23 -3.89
N PHE A 129 -3.95 -8.29 -5.14
CA PHE A 129 -2.57 -8.00 -5.48
C PHE A 129 -2.42 -6.71 -6.26
N PHE A 130 -1.40 -5.96 -5.86
CA PHE A 130 -1.01 -4.70 -6.47
C PHE A 130 0.43 -4.80 -6.97
N ALA A 131 0.75 -4.00 -7.97
CA ALA A 131 2.11 -3.82 -8.44
C ALA A 131 2.45 -2.34 -8.47
N ALA A 132 3.64 -2.00 -8.01
CA ALA A 132 4.27 -0.71 -8.22
C ALA A 132 5.50 -0.93 -9.09
N ALA A 133 5.91 0.08 -9.84
CA ALA A 133 7.26 0.03 -10.37
C ALA A 133 8.24 0.49 -9.27
N MET A 134 9.39 -0.15 -9.19
CA MET A 134 10.41 0.12 -8.18
C MET A 134 11.12 1.43 -8.45
N PRO A 135 11.18 2.40 -7.51
CA PRO A 135 11.98 3.61 -7.64
C PRO A 135 13.39 3.25 -8.10
N ALA A 136 13.77 3.67 -9.31
CA ALA A 136 15.18 3.65 -9.67
C ALA A 136 15.91 4.46 -8.59
N SER A 137 17.14 4.10 -8.25
CA SER A 137 17.97 4.78 -7.26
C SER A 137 18.17 6.29 -7.51
N SER A 138 17.61 6.83 -8.60
CA SER A 138 17.55 8.23 -8.95
C SER A 138 16.23 8.53 -9.70
N GLY A 139 15.29 9.27 -9.10
CA GLY A 139 14.20 9.99 -9.79
C GLY A 139 13.22 9.18 -10.66
N TRP A 140 11.97 9.06 -10.23
CA TRP A 140 10.86 8.57 -11.07
C TRP A 140 10.66 9.49 -12.29
N PRO A 141 10.41 9.03 -13.56
CA PRO A 141 9.67 7.82 -13.98
C PRO A 141 10.26 7.02 -15.18
N ARG A 142 9.87 5.75 -15.34
CA ARG A 142 9.06 5.30 -16.51
C ARG A 142 8.47 3.89 -16.32
N ALA A 143 7.14 3.80 -16.39
CA ALA A 143 6.46 2.56 -16.73
C ALA A 143 6.70 2.28 -18.23
N ARG A 144 7.56 1.30 -18.54
CA ARG A 144 7.52 0.54 -19.79
C ARG A 144 7.39 -0.93 -19.42
N ARG A 145 6.60 -1.63 -20.23
CA ARG A 145 5.87 -2.89 -19.99
C ARG A 145 6.75 -4.14 -19.77
N SER A 146 7.86 -4.06 -19.05
CA SER A 146 8.85 -5.17 -19.02
C SER A 146 9.70 -5.29 -17.75
N THR A 147 9.39 -4.61 -16.64
CA THR A 147 10.04 -4.92 -15.35
C THR A 147 9.14 -4.56 -14.16
N LEU A 148 8.10 -5.37 -13.95
CA LEU A 148 7.33 -5.40 -12.71
C LEU A 148 8.10 -6.28 -11.72
N THR A 149 8.43 -5.77 -10.52
CA THR A 149 9.07 -6.51 -9.42
C THR A 149 8.59 -5.97 -8.09
N PRO A 150 8.59 -6.80 -7.04
CA PRO A 150 7.59 -7.81 -6.72
C PRO A 150 6.21 -7.15 -6.43
N GLY A 151 5.12 -7.88 -6.68
CA GLY A 151 3.78 -7.43 -6.26
C GLY A 151 3.68 -7.28 -4.74
N VAL A 152 2.76 -6.45 -4.27
CA VAL A 152 2.40 -6.36 -2.85
C VAL A 152 0.98 -6.88 -2.73
N SER A 153 0.71 -7.68 -1.71
CA SER A 153 -0.57 -8.36 -1.53
C SER A 153 -1.29 -7.85 -0.28
N CYS A 154 -2.58 -7.62 -0.38
CA CYS A 154 -3.46 -7.38 0.76
C CYS A 154 -4.29 -8.63 1.00
N ARG A 155 -4.25 -9.17 2.22
CA ARG A 155 -4.95 -10.41 2.59
C ARG A 155 -6.07 -10.13 3.58
N SER A 156 -7.25 -10.62 3.29
CA SER A 156 -8.37 -10.70 4.24
C SER A 156 -8.68 -12.16 4.51
N ALA A 157 -8.75 -12.55 5.77
CA ALA A 157 -9.25 -13.88 6.13
C ALA A 157 -10.76 -13.94 5.83
N ILE A 158 -11.22 -15.03 5.23
CA ILE A 158 -12.63 -15.26 4.93
C ILE A 158 -13.10 -16.57 5.57
N PRO A 159 -14.38 -16.68 5.98
CA PRO A 159 -14.93 -17.93 6.50
C PRO A 159 -14.87 -19.05 5.44
N PRO A 160 -14.88 -20.33 5.86
CA PRO A 160 -15.03 -21.47 4.96
C PRO A 160 -16.31 -21.38 4.12
#